data_AF-A0A6M3M2E8-F1
#
_entry.id   AF-A0A6M3M2E8-F1
#
_cell.length_a   1.000
_cell.length_b   1.000
_cell.length_c   1.000
_cell.angle_alpha   90.00
_cell.angle_beta   90.00
_cell.angle_gamma   90.00
#
_symmetry.space_group_name_H-M   'P 1'
#
loop_
_entity.id
_entity.type
_entity.pdbx_description
1 polymer ?
#
loop_
_entity_poly.entity_id
_entity_poly.type
_entity_poly.pdbx_seq_one_letter_code
_entity_poly.pdbx_strand_id
1 'polypeptide(L)'
;MAEKCSCRVSAEAQLEYALEEARRAQRDRLKRLSLFREGIRDGAHEVAARRLFMAGVYGASLDNGLAKDPDDGMIHEALARRVEDREKLYRFYGENRMLVQEQGRFLNVERVLRGVLRRRRGVEGRLTARAMAELDNAVRALDRLDRLGKMLETWREGLRLESRVALEVIVDMHEHSQPTLPGHSP
;
A
#
# COMPACT_ATOMS: atom_id res chain seq x y z
N MET A 1 -27.16 51.17 -9.21
CA MET A 1 -26.43 49.91 -8.95
C MET A 1 -26.61 49.61 -7.48
N ALA A 2 -27.33 48.54 -7.12
CA ALA A 2 -27.58 48.22 -5.72
C ALA A 2 -26.27 47.72 -5.08
N GLU A 3 -25.77 48.45 -4.07
CA GLU A 3 -24.63 48.01 -3.26
C GLU A 3 -24.99 46.68 -2.58
N LYS A 4 -24.16 45.65 -2.80
CA LYS A 4 -24.33 44.37 -2.11
C LYS A 4 -24.25 44.62 -0.60
N CYS A 5 -25.23 44.14 0.16
CA CYS A 5 -25.21 44.15 1.62
C CYS A 5 -23.91 43.53 2.15
N SER A 6 -23.24 44.20 3.10
CA SER A 6 -21.99 43.74 3.72
C SER A 6 -22.10 42.33 4.31
N CYS A 7 -23.27 41.96 4.84
CA CYS A 7 -23.55 40.62 5.36
C CYS A 7 -23.48 39.55 4.26
N ARG A 8 -24.02 39.87 3.07
CA ARG A 8 -23.95 38.98 1.90
C ARG A 8 -22.51 38.81 1.42
N VAL A 9 -21.73 39.89 1.36
CA VAL A 9 -20.31 39.82 0.97
C VAL A 9 -19.51 38.99 1.98
N SER A 10 -19.78 39.14 3.28
CA SER A 10 -19.12 38.35 4.33
C SER A 10 -19.48 36.87 4.24
N ALA A 11 -20.75 36.52 4.01
CA ALA A 11 -21.19 35.14 3.84
C ALA A 11 -20.61 34.50 2.56
N GLU A 12 -20.59 35.24 1.44
CA GLU A 12 -19.94 34.81 0.18
C GLU A 12 -18.44 34.49 0.43
N ALA A 13 -17.73 35.35 1.16
CA ALA A 13 -16.32 35.15 1.49
C ALA A 13 -16.07 33.96 2.45
N GLN A 14 -16.93 33.77 3.45
CA GLN A 14 -16.85 32.62 4.36
C GLN A 14 -17.10 31.30 3.64
N LEU A 15 -18.06 31.27 2.70
CA LEU A 15 -18.34 30.11 1.86
C LEU A 15 -17.14 29.77 0.97
N GLU A 16 -16.57 30.78 0.31
CA GLU A 16 -15.40 30.60 -0.54
C GLU A 16 -14.21 30.04 0.24
N TYR A 17 -13.92 30.62 1.42
CA TYR A 17 -12.89 30.11 2.32
C TYR A 17 -13.13 28.65 2.73
N ALA A 18 -14.35 28.31 3.16
CA ALA A 18 -14.70 26.96 3.57
C ALA A 18 -14.58 25.95 2.40
N LEU A 19 -14.96 26.35 1.18
CA LEU A 19 -14.79 25.53 -0.02
C LEU A 19 -13.31 25.29 -0.35
N GLU A 20 -12.46 26.32 -0.25
CA GLU A 20 -11.03 26.19 -0.47
C GLU A 20 -10.35 25.29 0.56
N GLU A 21 -10.71 25.44 1.84
CA GLU A 21 -10.21 24.61 2.92
C GLU A 21 -10.62 23.14 2.72
N ALA A 22 -11.89 22.89 2.39
CA ALA A 22 -12.38 21.55 2.08
C ALA A 22 -11.64 20.91 0.89
N ARG A 23 -11.40 21.67 -0.19
CA ARG A 23 -10.62 21.21 -1.36
C ARG A 23 -9.16 20.92 -0.99
N ARG A 24 -8.54 21.71 -0.11
CA ARG A 24 -7.17 21.47 0.37
C ARG A 24 -7.11 20.19 1.19
N ALA A 25 -7.97 20.04 2.20
CA ALA A 25 -8.04 18.85 3.04
C ALA A 25 -8.28 17.57 2.21
N GLN A 26 -9.12 17.65 1.18
CA GLN A 26 -9.36 16.55 0.24
C GLN A 26 -8.08 16.14 -0.52
N ARG A 27 -7.35 17.10 -1.10
CA ARG A 27 -6.09 16.83 -1.81
C ARG A 27 -5.07 16.17 -0.89
N ASP A 28 -4.95 16.67 0.34
CA ASP A 28 -4.04 16.10 1.33
C ASP A 28 -4.41 14.66 1.71
N ARG A 29 -5.72 14.38 1.87
CA ARG A 29 -6.20 13.03 2.16
C ARG A 29 -5.92 12.05 1.01
N LEU A 30 -6.16 12.46 -0.23
CA LEU A 30 -5.83 11.66 -1.41
C LEU A 30 -4.33 11.40 -1.54
N LYS A 31 -3.49 12.41 -1.25
CA LYS A 31 -2.02 12.25 -1.23
C LYS A 31 -1.58 11.25 -0.17
N ARG A 32 -2.10 11.34 1.05
CA ARG A 32 -1.81 10.37 2.13
C ARG A 32 -2.22 8.95 1.76
N LEU A 33 -3.38 8.78 1.10
CA LEU A 33 -3.83 7.47 0.63
C LEU A 33 -2.86 6.89 -0.41
N SER A 34 -2.34 7.70 -1.34
CA SER A 34 -1.34 7.22 -2.32
C SER A 34 -0.05 6.75 -1.65
N LEU A 35 0.49 7.57 -0.74
CA LEU A 35 1.71 7.23 0.01
C LEU A 35 1.53 5.96 0.85
N PHE A 36 0.37 5.83 1.49
CA PHE A 36 0.02 4.62 2.24
C PHE A 36 -0.05 3.38 1.35
N ARG A 37 -0.66 3.50 0.16
CA ARG A 37 -0.74 2.43 -0.83
C ARG A 37 0.65 2.01 -1.31
N GLU A 38 1.51 2.97 -1.62
CA GLU A 38 2.91 2.73 -2.01
C GLU A 38 3.68 2.02 -0.89
N GLY A 39 3.60 2.51 0.35
CA GLY A 39 4.26 1.87 1.49
C GLY A 39 3.80 0.43 1.75
N ILE A 40 2.50 0.14 1.59
CA ILE A 40 1.99 -1.25 1.67
C ILE A 40 2.56 -2.11 0.54
N ARG A 41 2.62 -1.57 -0.68
CA ARG A 41 3.16 -2.27 -1.83
C ARG A 41 4.62 -2.64 -1.63
N ASP A 42 5.43 -1.67 -1.24
CA ASP A 42 6.86 -1.87 -1.01
C ASP A 42 7.08 -2.89 0.10
N GLY A 43 6.36 -2.76 1.22
CA GLY A 43 6.42 -3.74 2.30
C GLY A 43 6.02 -5.16 1.89
N ALA A 44 5.02 -5.31 1.02
CA ALA A 44 4.62 -6.62 0.49
C ALA A 44 5.66 -7.19 -0.49
N HIS A 45 6.25 -6.34 -1.34
CA HIS A 45 7.35 -6.73 -2.22
C HIS A 45 8.57 -7.21 -1.42
N GLU A 46 8.95 -6.50 -0.36
CA GLU A 46 10.02 -6.91 0.57
C GLU A 46 9.75 -8.28 1.20
N VAL A 47 8.52 -8.50 1.67
CA VAL A 47 8.12 -9.80 2.23
C VAL A 47 8.21 -10.90 1.17
N ALA A 48 7.67 -10.67 -0.03
CA ALA A 48 7.72 -11.65 -1.11
C ALA A 48 9.18 -11.95 -1.52
N ALA A 49 10.01 -10.91 -1.67
CA ALA A 49 11.42 -11.04 -2.01
C ALA A 49 12.19 -11.86 -0.97
N ARG A 50 11.99 -11.58 0.33
CA ARG A 50 12.59 -12.35 1.42
C ARG A 50 12.20 -13.82 1.39
N ARG A 51 10.93 -14.11 1.12
CA ARG A 51 10.40 -15.48 1.01
C ARG A 51 11.04 -16.21 -0.18
N LEU A 52 11.13 -15.56 -1.34
CA LEU A 52 11.81 -16.10 -2.51
C LEU A 52 13.29 -16.37 -2.25
N PHE A 53 14.01 -15.44 -1.62
CA PHE A 53 15.41 -15.64 -1.26
C PHE A 53 15.59 -16.87 -0.35
N MET A 54 14.75 -17.03 0.68
CA MET A 54 14.78 -18.23 1.53
C MET A 54 14.46 -19.52 0.76
N ALA A 55 13.51 -19.48 -0.17
CA ALA A 55 13.25 -20.63 -1.05
C ALA A 55 14.50 -20.99 -1.88
N GLY A 56 15.20 -19.98 -2.39
CA GLY A 56 16.48 -20.13 -3.07
C GLY A 56 17.56 -20.75 -2.17
N VAL A 57 17.68 -20.30 -0.92
CA VAL A 57 18.63 -20.86 0.08
C VAL A 57 18.38 -22.34 0.30
N TYR A 58 17.14 -22.76 0.55
CA TYR A 58 16.82 -24.17 0.73
C TYR A 58 17.05 -24.97 -0.57
N GLY A 59 16.69 -24.39 -1.71
CA GLY A 59 16.90 -25.00 -3.02
C GLY A 59 18.38 -25.19 -3.35
N ALA A 60 19.21 -24.19 -3.11
CA ALA A 60 20.64 -24.23 -3.37
C ALA A 60 21.35 -25.23 -2.47
N SER A 61 20.98 -25.29 -1.19
CA SER A 61 21.47 -26.33 -0.29
C SER A 61 21.12 -27.72 -0.82
N LEU A 62 19.88 -27.93 -1.28
CA LEU A 62 19.43 -29.21 -1.83
C LEU A 62 20.18 -29.58 -3.12
N ASP A 63 20.28 -28.65 -4.07
CA ASP A 63 20.87 -28.86 -5.39
C ASP A 63 22.39 -29.10 -5.30
N ASN A 64 23.05 -28.59 -4.25
CA ASN A 64 24.50 -28.68 -4.06
C ASN A 64 24.88 -29.63 -2.90
N GLY A 65 24.20 -30.76 -2.78
CA GLY A 65 24.61 -31.84 -1.88
C GLY A 65 24.53 -31.49 -0.39
N LEU A 66 23.49 -30.75 0.01
CA LEU A 66 23.27 -30.27 1.38
C LEU A 66 24.30 -29.25 1.86
N ALA A 67 24.76 -28.38 0.94
CA ALA A 67 25.65 -27.26 1.24
C ALA A 67 25.08 -26.42 2.39
N LYS A 68 25.94 -26.09 3.37
CA LYS A 68 25.56 -25.33 4.57
C LYS A 68 25.63 -23.82 4.37
N ASP A 69 26.35 -23.39 3.34
CA ASP A 69 26.58 -22.00 2.99
C ASP A 69 26.63 -21.86 1.46
N PRO A 70 25.50 -22.07 0.76
CA PRO A 70 25.43 -21.79 -0.67
C PRO A 70 25.64 -20.30 -0.93
N ASP A 71 26.45 -19.98 -1.94
CA ASP A 71 26.66 -18.59 -2.36
C ASP A 71 25.43 -18.01 -3.08
N ASP A 72 25.43 -16.69 -3.27
CA ASP A 72 24.34 -15.97 -3.94
C ASP A 72 24.04 -16.52 -5.34
N GLY A 73 25.07 -16.92 -6.09
CA GLY A 73 24.91 -17.49 -7.44
C GLY A 73 24.10 -18.79 -7.39
N MET A 74 24.49 -19.70 -6.50
CA MET A 74 23.76 -20.96 -6.27
C MET A 74 22.31 -20.70 -5.84
N ILE A 75 22.08 -19.74 -4.95
CA ILE A 75 20.75 -19.35 -4.45
C ILE A 75 19.86 -18.88 -5.61
N HIS A 76 20.37 -17.98 -6.45
CA HIS A 76 19.61 -17.40 -7.55
C HIS A 76 19.34 -18.39 -8.68
N GLU A 77 20.29 -19.29 -8.97
CA GLU A 77 20.11 -20.35 -9.96
C GLU A 77 19.07 -21.38 -9.48
N ALA A 78 19.18 -21.82 -8.23
CA ALA A 78 18.24 -22.75 -7.61
C ALA A 78 16.82 -22.14 -7.52
N LEU A 79 16.73 -20.84 -7.24
CA LEU A 79 15.47 -20.10 -7.24
C LEU A 79 14.87 -20.01 -8.64
N ALA A 80 15.66 -19.64 -9.66
CA ALA A 80 15.19 -19.48 -11.03
C ALA A 80 14.49 -20.75 -11.54
N ARG A 81 15.12 -21.93 -11.35
CA ARG A 81 14.52 -23.23 -11.69
C ARG A 81 13.18 -23.49 -11.00
N ARG A 82 13.04 -23.05 -9.74
CA ARG A 82 11.85 -23.34 -8.92
C ARG A 82 10.68 -22.39 -9.15
N VAL A 83 10.94 -21.23 -9.75
CA VAL A 83 9.89 -20.26 -10.08
C VAL A 83 9.43 -20.36 -11.54
N GLU A 84 10.15 -21.08 -12.41
CA GLU A 84 9.88 -21.21 -13.84
C GLU A 84 8.42 -21.61 -14.14
N ASP A 85 7.92 -22.65 -13.48
CA ASP A 85 6.54 -23.14 -13.65
C ASP A 85 5.49 -22.33 -12.84
N ARG A 86 5.89 -21.24 -12.20
CA ARG A 86 5.04 -20.43 -11.31
C ARG A 86 4.95 -19.01 -11.84
N GLU A 87 4.13 -18.80 -12.87
CA GLU A 87 3.99 -17.53 -13.63
C GLU A 87 4.07 -16.27 -12.76
N LYS A 88 3.30 -16.19 -11.67
CA LYS A 88 3.30 -15.02 -10.76
C LYS A 88 4.66 -14.80 -10.10
N LEU A 89 5.30 -15.85 -9.61
CA LEU A 89 6.62 -15.76 -8.98
C LEU A 89 7.72 -15.52 -10.00
N TYR A 90 7.63 -16.15 -11.18
CA TYR A 90 8.54 -15.93 -12.29
C TYR A 90 8.55 -14.45 -12.71
N ARG A 91 7.37 -13.88 -12.95
CA ARG A 91 7.21 -12.46 -13.28
C ARG A 91 7.78 -11.57 -12.17
N PHE A 92 7.36 -11.80 -10.93
CA PHE A 92 7.84 -11.00 -9.80
C PHE A 92 9.37 -11.06 -9.66
N TYR A 93 9.95 -12.26 -9.76
CA TYR A 93 11.39 -12.45 -9.66
C TYR A 93 12.14 -11.75 -10.81
N GLY A 94 11.62 -11.83 -12.04
CA GLY A 94 12.21 -11.14 -13.19
C GLY A 94 12.21 -9.62 -13.03
N GLU A 95 11.11 -9.04 -12.54
CA GLU A 95 10.95 -7.60 -12.33
C GLU A 95 11.69 -7.08 -11.10
N ASN A 96 11.88 -7.93 -10.08
CA ASN A 96 12.39 -7.53 -8.76
C ASN A 96 13.67 -8.28 -8.38
N ARG A 97 14.47 -8.72 -9.35
CA ARG A 97 15.66 -9.57 -9.11
C ARG A 97 16.65 -8.93 -8.13
N MET A 98 16.91 -7.64 -8.29
CA MET A 98 17.77 -6.87 -7.40
C MET A 98 17.25 -6.86 -5.96
N LEU A 99 15.94 -6.64 -5.79
CA LEU A 99 15.30 -6.65 -4.47
C LEU A 99 15.42 -8.01 -3.79
N VAL A 100 15.30 -9.12 -4.55
CA VAL A 100 15.51 -10.47 -4.02
C VAL A 100 16.97 -10.68 -3.62
N GLN A 101 17.92 -10.23 -4.44
CA GLN A 101 19.35 -10.35 -4.15
C GLN A 101 19.74 -9.58 -2.89
N GLU A 102 19.20 -8.38 -2.69
CA GLU A 102 19.49 -7.57 -1.51
C GLU A 102 19.09 -8.24 -0.19
N GLN A 103 18.15 -9.19 -0.22
CA GLN A 103 17.75 -9.94 0.97
C GLN A 103 18.89 -10.77 1.56
N GLY A 104 19.88 -11.17 0.74
CA GLY A 104 21.07 -11.87 1.21
C GLY A 104 21.89 -11.07 2.22
N ARG A 105 21.85 -9.73 2.14
CA ARG A 105 22.54 -8.85 3.11
C ARG A 105 21.92 -8.88 4.50
N PHE A 106 20.63 -9.22 4.59
CA PHE A 106 19.87 -9.21 5.84
C PHE A 106 19.67 -10.61 6.43
N LEU A 107 19.97 -11.67 5.66
CA LEU A 107 19.76 -13.05 6.05
C LEU A 107 21.09 -13.77 6.26
N ASN A 108 21.23 -14.40 7.43
CA ASN A 108 22.34 -15.30 7.68
C ASN A 108 21.99 -16.70 7.15
N VAL A 109 22.54 -17.06 5.99
CA VAL A 109 22.27 -18.31 5.26
C VAL A 109 22.58 -19.54 6.11
N GLU A 110 23.76 -19.60 6.74
CA GLU A 110 24.13 -20.70 7.62
C GLU A 110 23.12 -20.90 8.76
N ARG A 111 22.64 -19.82 9.37
CA ARG A 111 21.67 -19.86 10.46
C ARG A 111 20.32 -20.39 9.99
N VAL A 112 19.88 -20.00 8.79
CA VAL A 112 18.66 -20.51 8.16
C VAL A 112 18.76 -22.03 7.96
N LEU A 113 19.89 -22.51 7.45
CA LEU A 113 20.09 -23.93 7.13
C LEU A 113 20.40 -24.80 8.35
N ARG A 114 21.04 -24.25 9.39
CA ARG A 114 21.48 -24.98 10.60
C ARG A 114 20.37 -25.82 11.23
N GLY A 115 19.16 -25.27 11.35
CA GLY A 115 18.02 -25.97 11.94
C GLY A 115 17.54 -27.16 11.10
N VAL A 116 17.62 -27.05 9.77
CA VAL A 116 17.13 -28.07 8.84
C VAL A 116 18.15 -29.19 8.65
N LEU A 117 19.43 -28.83 8.54
CA LEU A 117 20.54 -29.75 8.24
C LEU A 117 21.00 -30.56 9.46
N ARG A 118 20.65 -30.17 10.69
CA ARG A 118 21.09 -30.86 11.92
C ARG A 118 20.68 -32.34 11.99
N ARG A 119 19.55 -32.71 11.38
CA ARG A 119 19.05 -34.10 11.39
C ARG A 119 19.26 -34.73 10.01
N ARG A 120 20.19 -35.67 9.86
CA ARG A 120 20.48 -36.25 8.53
C ARG A 120 19.31 -37.01 7.90
N ARG A 121 18.52 -37.74 8.71
CA ARG A 121 17.39 -38.51 8.20
C ARG A 121 16.30 -37.59 7.64
N GLY A 122 15.93 -37.78 6.37
CA GLY A 122 14.87 -37.03 5.70
C GLY A 122 15.16 -35.54 5.49
N VAL A 123 16.44 -35.14 5.47
CA VAL A 123 16.84 -33.74 5.31
C VAL A 123 16.41 -33.16 3.95
N GLU A 124 16.53 -33.93 2.87
CA GLU A 124 16.12 -33.52 1.53
C GLU A 124 14.62 -33.21 1.48
N GLY A 125 13.78 -34.12 1.98
CA GLY A 125 12.33 -33.89 2.05
C GLY A 125 11.96 -32.65 2.87
N ARG A 126 12.71 -32.34 3.94
CA ARG A 126 12.48 -31.11 4.72
C ARG A 126 12.93 -29.85 3.97
N LEU A 127 14.06 -29.89 3.25
CA LEU A 127 14.51 -28.77 2.43
C LEU A 127 13.49 -28.49 1.32
N THR A 128 13.02 -29.54 0.62
CA THR A 128 11.97 -29.42 -0.39
C THR A 128 10.70 -28.82 0.19
N ALA A 129 10.20 -29.37 1.31
CA ALA A 129 8.99 -28.86 1.95
C ALA A 129 9.14 -27.39 2.40
N ARG A 130 10.32 -27.00 2.91
CA ARG A 130 10.61 -25.63 3.30
C ARG A 130 10.67 -24.70 2.08
N ALA A 131 11.37 -25.08 1.03
CA ALA A 131 11.43 -24.32 -0.21
C ALA A 131 10.03 -24.08 -0.78
N MET A 132 9.21 -25.13 -0.88
CA MET A 132 7.82 -25.02 -1.35
C MET A 132 6.98 -24.12 -0.45
N ALA A 133 7.08 -24.28 0.87
CA ALA A 133 6.34 -23.44 1.81
C ALA A 133 6.72 -21.95 1.66
N GLU A 134 7.99 -21.63 1.44
CA GLU A 134 8.43 -20.25 1.22
C GLU A 134 7.92 -19.69 -0.12
N LEU A 135 7.90 -20.48 -1.19
CA LEU A 135 7.29 -20.08 -2.47
C LEU A 135 5.78 -19.81 -2.30
N ASP A 136 5.06 -20.68 -1.60
CA ASP A 136 3.63 -20.50 -1.36
C ASP A 136 3.35 -19.28 -0.47
N ASN A 137 4.21 -19.02 0.51
CA ASN A 137 4.14 -17.81 1.34
C ASN A 137 4.41 -16.54 0.51
N ALA A 138 5.33 -16.60 -0.46
CA ALA A 138 5.57 -15.49 -1.39
C ALA A 138 4.31 -15.21 -2.23
N VAL A 139 3.67 -16.24 -2.78
CA VAL A 139 2.39 -16.10 -3.51
C VAL A 139 1.32 -15.45 -2.62
N ARG A 140 1.16 -15.93 -1.38
CA ARG A 140 0.18 -15.36 -0.45
C ARG A 140 0.44 -13.89 -0.13
N ALA A 141 1.71 -13.48 -0.03
CA ALA A 141 2.07 -12.08 0.18
C ALA A 141 1.64 -11.21 -1.01
N LEU A 142 1.90 -11.67 -2.23
CA LEU A 142 1.49 -10.98 -3.46
C LEU A 142 -0.05 -10.96 -3.61
N ASP A 143 -0.73 -12.07 -3.33
CA ASP A 143 -2.20 -12.12 -3.39
C ASP A 143 -2.85 -11.17 -2.38
N ARG A 144 -2.26 -11.04 -1.19
CA ARG A 144 -2.73 -10.09 -0.18
C ARG A 144 -2.56 -8.66 -0.67
N LEU A 145 -1.45 -8.35 -1.33
CA LEU A 145 -1.23 -7.04 -1.96
C LEU A 145 -2.28 -6.77 -3.04
N ASP A 146 -2.56 -7.72 -3.94
CA ASP A 146 -3.57 -7.56 -5.00
C ASP A 146 -4.95 -7.25 -4.41
N ARG A 147 -5.34 -7.93 -3.32
CA ARG A 147 -6.60 -7.69 -2.62
C ARG A 147 -6.64 -6.31 -1.95
N LEU A 148 -5.56 -5.92 -1.27
CA LEU A 148 -5.45 -4.62 -0.63
C LEU A 148 -5.47 -3.49 -1.66
N GLY A 149 -4.82 -3.68 -2.81
CA GLY A 149 -4.85 -2.75 -3.94
C GLY A 149 -6.27 -2.50 -4.41
N LYS A 150 -7.05 -3.56 -4.67
CA LYS A 150 -8.48 -3.43 -5.07
C LYS A 150 -9.32 -2.69 -4.02
N MET A 151 -9.10 -2.97 -2.75
CA MET A 151 -9.81 -2.30 -1.65
C MET A 151 -9.46 -0.80 -1.59
N LEU A 152 -8.17 -0.44 -1.71
CA LEU A 152 -7.72 0.94 -1.68
C LEU A 152 -8.21 1.74 -2.90
N GLU A 153 -8.30 1.12 -4.08
CA GLU A 153 -8.90 1.75 -5.25
C GLU A 153 -10.39 2.03 -5.02
N THR A 154 -11.12 1.11 -4.38
CA THR A 154 -12.52 1.31 -4.00
C THR A 154 -12.67 2.47 -3.02
N TRP A 155 -11.80 2.56 -2.01
CA TRP A 155 -11.80 3.68 -1.06
C TRP A 155 -11.46 5.01 -1.73
N ARG A 156 -10.53 5.02 -2.69
CA ARG A 156 -10.21 6.21 -3.47
C ARG A 156 -11.43 6.71 -4.25
N GLU A 157 -12.20 5.80 -4.84
CA GLU A 157 -13.41 6.16 -5.58
C GLU A 157 -14.54 6.62 -4.65
N GLY A 158 -14.74 5.96 -3.50
CA GLY A 158 -15.67 6.43 -2.48
C GLY A 158 -15.34 7.84 -1.98
N LEU A 159 -14.05 8.10 -1.71
CA LEU A 159 -13.59 9.44 -1.35
C LEU A 159 -13.84 10.47 -2.46
N ARG A 160 -13.70 10.11 -3.74
CA ARG A 160 -14.03 11.00 -4.87
C ARG A 160 -15.53 11.31 -4.97
N LEU A 161 -16.39 10.33 -4.68
CA LEU A 161 -17.84 10.50 -4.69
C LEU A 161 -18.34 11.35 -3.53
N GLU A 162 -17.85 11.10 -2.30
CA GLU A 162 -18.16 11.90 -1.10
C GLU A 162 -17.62 13.33 -1.19
N SER A 163 -16.61 13.57 -2.04
CA SER A 163 -15.96 14.88 -2.17
C SER A 163 -16.53 15.77 -3.28
N ARG A 164 -17.75 15.47 -3.75
CA ARG A 164 -18.62 16.52 -4.31
C ARG A 164 -19.10 17.40 -3.16
N VAL A 165 -18.23 18.32 -2.72
CA VAL A 165 -18.53 19.26 -1.65
C VAL A 165 -19.58 20.26 -2.16
N ALA A 166 -20.85 19.98 -1.88
CA ALA A 166 -21.92 20.96 -1.94
C ALA A 166 -22.02 21.59 -0.53
N LEU A 167 -21.49 22.80 -0.39
CA LEU A 167 -21.71 23.62 0.80
C LEU A 167 -22.85 24.58 0.48
N GLU A 168 -23.93 24.49 1.24
CA GLU A 168 -25.05 25.44 1.21
C GLU A 168 -24.98 26.30 2.47
N VAL A 169 -24.96 27.62 2.31
CA VAL A 169 -25.02 28.56 3.42
C VAL A 169 -26.46 28.99 3.60
N ILE A 170 -27.04 28.62 4.74
CA ILE A 170 -28.34 29.11 5.16
C ILE A 170 -28.09 30.36 6.01
N VAL A 171 -28.43 31.53 5.47
CA VAL A 171 -28.32 32.82 6.18
C VAL A 171 -29.72 33.31 6.51
N ASP A 172 -29.99 33.58 7.78
CA ASP A 172 -31.16 34.37 8.18
C ASP A 172 -30.87 35.85 7.89
N MET A 173 -31.50 36.37 6.84
CA MET A 173 -31.35 37.77 6.46
C MET A 173 -32.38 38.57 7.25
N HIS A 174 -31.93 39.32 8.25
CA HIS A 174 -32.80 40.26 8.95
C HIS A 174 -33.39 41.27 7.96
N GLU A 175 -34.72 41.24 7.78
CA GLU A 175 -35.42 42.32 7.10
C GLU A 175 -35.20 43.61 7.91
N HIS A 176 -34.65 44.63 7.26
CA HIS A 176 -34.69 45.99 7.81
C HIS A 176 -36.16 46.43 7.85
N SER A 177 -36.83 46.17 8.97
CA SER A 177 -38.06 46.83 9.33
C SER A 177 -37.77 48.34 9.34
N GLN A 178 -38.26 49.04 8.31
CA GLN A 178 -38.27 50.49 8.26
C GLN A 178 -38.90 51.01 9.56
N PRO A 179 -38.36 52.08 10.18
CA PRO A 179 -39.05 52.71 11.29
C PRO A 179 -40.39 53.24 10.76
N THR A 180 -41.49 52.62 11.19
CA THR A 180 -42.82 53.19 11.03
C THR A 180 -42.83 54.52 11.76
N LEU A 181 -42.99 55.61 11.01
CA LEU A 181 -43.28 56.93 11.55
C LEU A 181 -44.53 56.82 12.45
N PRO A 182 -44.50 57.28 13.71
CA PRO A 182 -45.72 57.40 14.48
C PRO A 182 -46.50 58.60 13.95
N GLY A 183 -47.55 58.31 13.18
CA GLY A 183 -48.67 59.23 12.97
C GLY A 183 -49.70 59.09 14.10
N HIS A 184 -50.18 60.25 14.57
CA HIS A 184 -51.45 60.59 15.27
C HIS A 184 -51.13 61.65 16.35
N SER A 185 -51.34 62.95 16.12
CA SER A 185 -52.62 63.73 16.08
C SER A 185 -53.51 63.46 17.31
N PRO A 186 -54.04 64.50 17.96
CA PRO A 186 -54.93 65.50 17.35
C PRO A 186 -54.30 66.88 17.11
#